data_AF-A0A960S6Y4-F1
#
_entry.id   AF-A0A960S6Y4-F1
#
_cell.length_a   1.000
_cell.length_b   1.000
_cell.length_c   1.000
_cell.angle_alpha   90.00
_cell.angle_beta   90.00
_cell.angle_gamma   90.00
#
_symmetry.space_group_name_H-M   'P 1'
#
loop_
_entity.id
_entity.type
_entity.pdbx_description
1 polymer ?
#
loop_
_entity_poly.entity_id
_entity_poly.type
_entity_poly.pdbx_seq_one_letter_code
_entity_poly.pdbx_strand_id
1 'polypeptide(L)'
;SVGGDNTLFDITGTLIKGKAGTVYEGLSFAYVGTTNATVNIDISQGFADMFTNAMEGYTSVTTGIIQTEKLSLEDQNNNLEARSERVIERAEDFRDRLIEKYAKFEAQVSAAQTILAQIQAILNINNKDN
;
A
#
# COMPACT_ATOMS: atom_id res chain seq x y z
N SER A 1 -45.04 -1.88 12.74
CA SER A 1 -45.34 -2.92 13.74
C SER A 1 -45.15 -4.28 13.11
N VAL A 2 -44.32 -5.15 13.68
CA VAL A 2 -44.30 -6.58 13.31
C VAL A 2 -44.99 -7.33 14.45
N GLY A 3 -46.11 -7.99 14.17
CA GLY A 3 -46.87 -8.73 15.18
C GLY A 3 -47.38 -7.89 16.38
N GLY A 4 -47.47 -6.56 16.25
CA GLY A 4 -47.85 -5.65 17.33
C GLY A 4 -46.67 -4.90 17.99
N ASP A 5 -45.43 -5.29 17.70
CA ASP A 5 -44.25 -4.62 18.25
C ASP A 5 -43.76 -3.48 17.33
N ASN A 6 -43.70 -2.27 17.90
CA ASN A 6 -43.25 -1.05 17.22
C ASN A 6 -41.79 -0.68 17.55
N THR A 7 -41.11 -1.45 18.39
CA THR A 7 -39.74 -1.14 18.84
C THR A 7 -38.64 -1.67 17.93
N LEU A 8 -39.01 -2.49 16.94
CA LEU A 8 -38.08 -3.26 16.11
C LEU A 8 -37.46 -2.43 14.96
N PHE A 9 -38.05 -1.27 14.64
CA PHE A 9 -37.61 -0.41 13.54
C PHE A 9 -37.55 1.05 14.00
N ASP A 10 -36.50 1.75 13.58
CA ASP A 10 -36.39 3.19 13.66
C ASP A 10 -36.90 3.81 12.35
N ILE A 11 -37.94 4.64 12.45
CA ILE A 11 -38.59 5.28 11.31
C ILE A 11 -38.22 6.77 11.32
N THR A 12 -37.51 7.20 10.29
CA THR A 12 -37.11 8.60 10.09
C THR A 12 -37.59 9.08 8.74
N GLY A 13 -38.73 9.79 8.71
CA GLY A 13 -39.35 10.27 7.48
C GLY A 13 -39.80 9.11 6.59
N THR A 14 -39.22 9.01 5.39
CA THR A 14 -39.46 7.92 4.42
C THR A 14 -38.52 6.73 4.62
N LEU A 15 -37.58 6.80 5.56
CA LEU A 15 -36.58 5.77 5.79
C LEU A 15 -36.98 4.92 7.00
N ILE A 16 -37.06 3.61 6.80
CA ILE A 16 -37.35 2.62 7.83
C ILE A 16 -36.10 1.78 7.98
N LYS A 17 -35.45 1.85 9.14
CA LYS A 17 -34.25 1.06 9.45
C LYS A 17 -34.58 0.07 10.54
N GLY A 18 -34.06 -1.15 10.44
CA GLY A 18 -34.09 -2.07 11.58
C GLY A 18 -33.23 -1.52 12.70
N LYS A 19 -33.78 -1.54 13.91
CA LYS A 19 -33.13 -0.96 15.08
C LYS A 19 -31.94 -1.82 15.50
N ALA A 20 -30.87 -1.17 15.96
CA ALA A 20 -29.69 -1.87 16.48
C ALA A 20 -30.07 -2.80 17.64
N GLY A 21 -29.51 -4.02 17.67
CA GLY A 21 -29.84 -5.08 18.64
C GLY A 21 -31.10 -5.88 18.31
N THR A 22 -31.72 -5.67 17.14
CA THR A 22 -32.87 -6.47 16.67
C THR A 22 -32.46 -7.40 15.54
N VAL A 23 -33.28 -8.42 15.25
CA VAL A 23 -33.07 -9.31 14.09
C VAL A 23 -33.17 -8.60 12.74
N TYR A 24 -33.57 -7.33 12.73
CA TYR A 24 -33.65 -6.49 11.53
C TYR A 24 -32.50 -5.48 11.44
N GLU A 25 -31.58 -5.45 12.41
CA GLU A 25 -30.40 -4.58 12.40
C GLU A 25 -29.63 -4.72 11.08
N GLY A 26 -29.35 -3.59 10.43
CA GLY A 26 -28.69 -3.55 9.12
C GLY A 26 -29.63 -3.55 7.90
N LEU A 27 -30.93 -3.83 8.08
CA LEU A 27 -31.93 -3.66 7.01
C LEU A 27 -32.40 -2.21 6.91
N SER A 28 -32.52 -1.69 5.69
CA SER A 28 -33.03 -0.34 5.41
C SER A 28 -34.01 -0.36 4.25
N PHE A 29 -35.21 0.14 4.49
CA PHE A 29 -36.28 0.26 3.50
C PHE A 29 -36.60 1.74 3.27
N ALA A 30 -36.82 2.13 2.02
CA ALA A 30 -37.27 3.46 1.66
C ALA A 30 -38.73 3.39 1.20
N TYR A 31 -39.62 4.08 1.91
CA TYR A 31 -41.03 4.20 1.58
C TYR A 31 -41.25 5.44 0.71
N VAL A 32 -41.57 5.23 -0.57
CA VAL A 32 -41.76 6.33 -1.56
C VAL A 32 -43.26 6.61 -1.81
N GLY A 33 -44.15 6.13 -0.95
CA GLY A 33 -45.60 6.37 -1.07
C GLY A 33 -46.07 7.68 -0.44
N THR A 34 -47.14 8.27 -0.99
CA THR A 34 -47.75 9.52 -0.47
C THR A 34 -49.06 9.29 0.30
N THR A 35 -49.50 8.04 0.43
CA THR A 35 -50.78 7.64 1.05
C THR A 35 -50.56 6.54 2.07
N ASN A 36 -51.26 6.56 3.21
CA ASN A 36 -51.21 5.47 4.19
C ASN A 36 -51.55 4.13 3.53
N ALA A 37 -50.53 3.30 3.31
CA ALA A 37 -50.67 1.98 2.70
C ALA A 37 -49.95 0.93 3.56
N THR A 38 -50.62 -0.19 3.79
CA THR A 38 -50.01 -1.36 4.43
C THR A 38 -49.13 -2.06 3.41
N VAL A 39 -47.82 -2.10 3.67
CA VAL A 39 -46.85 -2.87 2.88
C VAL A 39 -46.57 -4.17 3.62
N ASN A 40 -46.96 -5.30 3.04
CA ASN A 40 -46.56 -6.61 3.52
C ASN A 40 -45.22 -6.96 2.88
N ILE A 41 -44.18 -7.10 3.70
CA ILE A 41 -42.85 -7.54 3.27
C ILE A 41 -42.67 -8.97 3.81
N ASP A 42 -42.78 -9.95 2.93
CA ASP A 42 -42.49 -11.35 3.25
C ASP A 42 -40.99 -11.60 3.05
N ILE A 43 -40.22 -11.53 4.14
CA ILE A 43 -38.82 -11.95 4.15
C ILE A 43 -38.81 -13.46 4.41
N SER A 44 -38.59 -14.25 3.37
CA SER A 44 -38.41 -15.69 3.53
C SER A 44 -37.03 -15.99 4.12
N GLN A 45 -36.91 -17.05 4.92
CA GLN A 45 -35.63 -17.47 5.50
C GLN A 45 -34.55 -17.67 4.41
N GLY A 46 -34.93 -18.21 3.24
CA GLY A 46 -34.00 -18.40 2.13
C GLY A 46 -33.37 -17.11 1.57
N PHE A 47 -34.04 -15.96 1.69
CA PHE A 47 -33.44 -14.67 1.31
C PHE A 47 -32.38 -14.21 2.31
N ALA A 48 -32.63 -14.39 3.62
CA ALA A 48 -31.67 -14.07 4.67
C ALA A 48 -30.44 -14.99 4.61
N ASP A 49 -30.64 -16.27 4.33
CA ASP A 49 -29.55 -17.23 4.15
C ASP A 49 -28.72 -16.89 2.91
N MET A 50 -29.35 -16.52 1.79
CA MET A 50 -28.65 -16.11 0.58
C MET A 50 -27.84 -14.82 0.81
N PHE A 51 -28.41 -13.84 1.52
CA PHE A 51 -27.73 -12.59 1.84
C PHE A 51 -26.54 -12.80 2.79
N THR A 52 -26.72 -13.61 3.83
CA THR A 52 -25.65 -13.95 4.78
C THR A 52 -24.51 -14.69 4.08
N ASN A 53 -24.83 -15.71 3.27
CA ASN A 53 -23.83 -16.46 2.49
C ASN A 53 -23.06 -15.56 1.50
N ALA A 54 -23.75 -14.62 0.85
CA ALA A 54 -23.09 -13.66 -0.03
C ALA A 54 -22.13 -12.76 0.76
N MET A 55 -22.57 -12.22 1.90
CA MET A 55 -21.74 -11.37 2.76
C MET A 55 -20.51 -12.13 3.29
N GLU A 56 -20.70 -13.37 3.77
CA GLU A 56 -19.61 -14.24 4.22
C GLU A 56 -18.57 -14.49 3.11
N GLY A 57 -19.01 -14.66 1.86
CA GLY A 57 -18.10 -14.80 0.71
C GLY A 57 -17.20 -13.58 0.47
N TYR A 58 -17.61 -12.38 0.90
CA TYR A 58 -16.79 -11.16 0.78
C TYR A 58 -16.00 -10.84 2.05
N THR A 59 -16.61 -11.02 3.23
CA THR A 59 -16.08 -10.57 4.52
C THR A 59 -15.41 -11.67 5.34
N SER A 60 -15.43 -12.92 4.86
CA SER A 60 -14.72 -14.02 5.51
C SER A 60 -13.25 -13.65 5.73
N VAL A 61 -12.82 -13.74 6.97
CA VAL A 61 -11.44 -13.45 7.39
C VAL A 61 -10.41 -14.43 6.83
N THR A 62 -10.85 -15.55 6.26
CA THR A 62 -9.98 -16.62 5.73
C THR A 62 -10.10 -16.78 4.21
N THR A 63 -11.30 -16.56 3.66
CA THR A 63 -11.60 -16.84 2.24
C THR A 63 -12.30 -15.68 1.52
N GLY A 64 -12.52 -14.56 2.22
CA GLY A 64 -13.19 -13.40 1.66
C GLY A 64 -12.31 -12.70 0.63
N ILE A 65 -12.92 -12.27 -0.46
CA ILE A 65 -12.23 -11.56 -1.56
C ILE A 65 -11.43 -10.36 -1.05
N ILE A 66 -11.96 -9.64 -0.05
CA ILE A 66 -11.29 -8.48 0.56
C ILE A 66 -9.99 -8.91 1.27
N GLN A 67 -10.00 -10.04 1.96
CA GLN A 67 -8.80 -10.56 2.62
C GLN A 67 -7.76 -11.02 1.60
N THR A 68 -8.18 -11.68 0.51
CA THR A 68 -7.26 -12.10 -0.56
C THR A 68 -6.57 -10.90 -1.22
N GLU A 69 -7.32 -9.84 -1.52
CA GLU A 69 -6.73 -8.62 -2.07
C GLU A 69 -5.80 -7.93 -1.08
N LYS A 70 -6.15 -7.91 0.22
CA LYS A 70 -5.27 -7.39 1.26
C LYS A 70 -3.92 -8.13 1.29
N LEU A 71 -3.94 -9.47 1.28
CA LEU A 71 -2.72 -10.28 1.24
C LEU A 71 -1.92 -10.02 -0.03
N SER A 72 -2.58 -9.88 -1.18
CA SER A 72 -1.91 -9.55 -2.44
C SER A 72 -1.21 -8.18 -2.39
N LEU A 73 -1.85 -7.17 -1.79
CA LEU A 73 -1.27 -5.84 -1.61
C LEU A 73 -0.09 -5.87 -0.62
N GLU A 74 -0.20 -6.64 0.48
CA GLU A 74 0.90 -6.84 1.43
C GLU A 74 2.10 -7.52 0.75
N ASP A 75 1.89 -8.56 -0.05
CA ASP A 75 2.95 -9.22 -0.82
C ASP A 75 3.60 -8.29 -1.86
N GLN A 76 2.79 -7.49 -2.56
CA GLN A 76 3.31 -6.48 -3.48
C GLN A 76 4.17 -5.43 -2.76
N ASN A 77 3.73 -4.99 -1.57
CA ASN A 77 4.48 -4.03 -0.78
C ASN A 77 5.83 -4.61 -0.32
N ASN A 78 5.83 -5.83 0.20
CA ASN A 78 7.05 -6.54 0.60
C ASN A 78 8.03 -6.71 -0.58
N ASN A 79 7.52 -7.00 -1.77
CA ASN A 79 8.35 -7.11 -2.98
C ASN A 79 8.96 -5.76 -3.37
N LEU A 80 8.17 -4.68 -3.32
CA LEU A 80 8.64 -3.33 -3.64
C LEU A 80 9.69 -2.84 -2.64
N GLU A 81 9.51 -3.11 -1.36
CA GLU A 81 10.48 -2.80 -0.30
C GLU A 81 11.81 -3.53 -0.55
N ALA A 82 11.78 -4.84 -0.76
CA ALA A 82 12.97 -5.63 -1.07
C ALA A 82 13.66 -5.19 -2.37
N ARG A 83 12.91 -4.68 -3.36
CA ARG A 83 13.49 -4.10 -4.58
C ARG A 83 14.16 -2.76 -4.30
N SER A 84 13.55 -1.92 -3.47
CA SER A 84 14.11 -0.62 -3.08
C SER A 84 15.44 -0.79 -2.35
N GLU A 85 15.49 -1.69 -1.37
CA GLU A 85 16.71 -2.00 -0.62
C GLU A 85 17.87 -2.42 -1.55
N ARG A 86 17.60 -3.34 -2.50
CA ARG A 86 18.60 -3.76 -3.49
C ARG A 86 19.08 -2.62 -4.40
N VAL A 87 18.22 -1.65 -4.71
CA VAL A 87 18.63 -0.48 -5.51
C VAL A 87 19.56 0.42 -4.71
N ILE A 88 19.25 0.64 -3.44
CA ILE A 88 20.08 1.45 -2.53
C ILE A 88 21.44 0.78 -2.34
N GLU A 89 21.48 -0.51 -2.03
CA GLU A 89 22.71 -1.30 -1.87
C GLU A 89 23.61 -1.18 -3.11
N ARG A 90 23.05 -1.38 -4.32
CA ARG A 90 23.80 -1.23 -5.57
C ARG A 90 24.30 0.19 -5.82
N ALA A 91 23.54 1.20 -5.41
CA ALA A 91 23.94 2.59 -5.55
C ALA A 91 25.10 2.93 -4.60
N GLU A 92 25.08 2.41 -3.37
CA GLU A 92 26.17 2.54 -2.41
C GLU A 92 27.44 1.83 -2.90
N ASP A 93 27.33 0.59 -3.35
CA ASP A 93 28.43 -0.15 -3.98
C ASP A 93 29.05 0.61 -5.15
N PHE A 94 28.21 1.20 -6.00
CA PHE A 94 28.68 1.97 -7.15
C PHE A 94 29.39 3.26 -6.72
N ARG A 95 28.83 3.98 -5.74
CA ARG A 95 29.45 5.17 -5.14
C ARG A 95 30.82 4.82 -4.58
N ASP A 96 30.92 3.73 -3.83
CA ASP A 96 32.17 3.34 -3.16
C ASP A 96 33.24 2.94 -4.19
N ARG A 97 32.85 2.22 -5.27
CA ARG A 97 33.75 1.94 -6.40
C ARG A 97 34.25 3.21 -7.08
N LEU A 98 33.38 4.23 -7.24
CA LEU A 98 33.79 5.51 -7.81
C LEU A 98 34.79 6.22 -6.89
N ILE A 99 34.52 6.27 -5.59
CA ILE A 99 35.45 6.85 -4.60
C ILE A 99 36.82 6.17 -4.69
N GLU A 100 36.86 4.83 -4.69
CA GLU A 100 38.11 4.08 -4.81
C GLU A 100 38.83 4.39 -6.12
N LYS A 101 38.09 4.47 -7.24
CA LYS A 101 38.66 4.81 -8.55
C LYS A 101 39.26 6.22 -8.56
N TYR A 102 38.59 7.20 -7.98
CA TYR A 102 39.10 8.57 -7.89
C TYR A 102 40.31 8.67 -6.97
N ALA A 103 40.32 7.97 -5.84
CA ALA A 103 41.49 7.90 -4.95
C ALA A 103 42.71 7.31 -5.67
N LYS A 104 42.52 6.26 -6.48
CA LYS A 104 43.59 5.69 -7.32
C LYS A 104 44.10 6.69 -8.35
N PHE A 105 43.23 7.42 -9.02
CA PHE A 105 43.65 8.45 -9.97
C PHE A 105 44.40 9.59 -9.30
N GLU A 106 43.96 10.05 -8.14
CA GLU A 106 44.66 11.10 -7.38
C GLU A 106 46.08 10.66 -7.00
N ALA A 107 46.23 9.41 -6.52
CA ALA A 107 47.55 8.85 -6.23
C ALA A 107 48.45 8.77 -7.49
N GLN A 108 47.90 8.35 -8.62
CA GLN A 108 48.64 8.29 -9.89
C GLN A 108 49.05 9.67 -10.41
N VAL A 109 48.15 10.66 -10.31
CA VAL A 109 48.43 12.05 -10.70
C VAL A 109 49.55 12.62 -9.82
N SER A 110 49.50 12.40 -8.52
CA SER A 110 50.55 12.83 -7.59
C SER A 110 51.91 12.20 -7.92
N ALA A 111 51.94 10.90 -8.24
CA ALA A 111 53.15 10.23 -8.68
C ALA A 111 53.70 10.81 -10.00
N ALA A 112 52.83 11.06 -10.98
CA ALA A 112 53.21 11.65 -12.26
C ALA A 112 53.76 13.09 -12.10
N GLN A 113 53.16 13.90 -11.24
CA GLN A 113 53.65 15.24 -10.91
C GLN A 113 55.04 15.18 -10.25
N THR A 114 55.27 14.22 -9.36
CA THR A 114 56.58 13.99 -8.75
C THR A 114 57.64 13.64 -9.79
N ILE A 115 57.30 12.75 -10.73
CA ILE A 115 58.20 12.39 -11.84
C ILE A 115 58.47 13.59 -12.74
N LEU A 116 57.45 14.38 -13.08
CA LEU A 116 57.62 15.58 -13.90
C LEU A 116 58.54 16.60 -13.21
N ALA A 117 58.38 16.82 -11.91
CA ALA A 117 59.24 17.70 -11.13
C ALA A 117 60.70 17.22 -11.11
N GLN A 118 60.92 15.90 -10.99
CA GLN A 118 62.25 15.31 -11.09
C GLN A 118 62.87 15.50 -12.49
N ILE A 119 62.11 15.26 -13.56
CA ILE A 119 62.58 15.49 -14.94
C ILE A 119 62.93 16.96 -15.15
N GLN A 120 62.09 17.89 -14.69
CA GLN A 120 62.35 19.33 -14.77
C GLN A 120 63.61 19.74 -13.98
N ALA A 121 63.81 19.17 -12.80
CA ALA A 121 65.02 19.42 -12.02
C ALA A 121 66.28 18.94 -12.76
N ILE A 122 66.26 17.73 -13.33
CA ILE A 122 67.36 17.18 -14.13
C ILE A 122 67.65 18.07 -15.35
N LEU A 123 66.62 18.48 -16.09
CA LEU A 123 66.78 19.36 -17.26
C LEU A 123 67.32 20.74 -16.90
N ASN A 124 66.90 21.31 -15.77
CA ASN A 124 67.43 22.60 -15.29
C ASN A 124 68.89 22.51 -14.82
N ILE A 125 69.30 21.38 -14.22
CA ILE A 125 70.69 21.14 -13.85
C ILE A 125 71.55 21.05 -15.12
N ASN A 126 71.12 20.25 -16.10
CA ASN A 126 71.84 20.11 -17.38
C ASN A 126 71.99 21.43 -18.16
N ASN A 127 71.04 22.38 -18.02
CA ASN A 127 71.13 23.70 -18.63
C ASN A 127 72.03 24.70 -17.87
N LYS A 128 72.35 24.44 -16.59
CA LYS A 128 73.22 25.30 -15.78
C LYS A 128 74.69 24.88 -15.77
N ASP A 129 74.97 23.66 -16.23
CA ASP A 129 76.32 23.08 -16.29
C ASP A 129 76.99 23.23 -17.69
N ASN A 130 76.38 23.99 -18.60
CA ASN A 130 76.95 24.47 -19.88
C ASN A 130 77.04 26.00 -19.87
#